data_AF-M7ZWF7-F1
#
_entry.id   AF-M7ZWF7-F1
#
_cell.length_a   1.000
_cell.length_b   1.000
_cell.length_c   1.000
_cell.angle_alpha   90.00
_cell.angle_beta   90.00
_cell.angle_gamma   90.00
#
_symmetry.space_group_name_H-M   'P 1'
#
loop_
_entity.id
_entity.type
_entity.pdbx_description
1 polymer ?
#
loop_
_entity_poly.entity_id
_entity_poly.type
_entity_poly.pdbx_seq_one_letter_code
_entity_poly.pdbx_strand_id
1 'polypeptide(L)'
;MYARARFTINPDKVYRIAMTKLNTSAAILEVMGAPLAGTDVRAYVMSGGGPKLKDFKFRVGGKRCFLIFPIKGSERKGLVSVEVKKKKGQYDMKLLAVDIPMATGPDQRLFLVGDEQEYKVGGGLISELRDPIVKAMAAEKEFDYLDEREDAEDERREREEAEEEAAEALRREEDRLREEAKERQRREAENLEKGS
;
A
#
# COMPACT_ATOMS: atom_id res chain seq x y z
N MET A 1 3.87 37.20 0.71
CA MET A 1 3.63 35.72 0.79
C MET A 1 4.00 35.08 2.14
N TYR A 2 4.94 35.64 2.94
CA TYR A 2 5.48 34.98 4.16
C TYR A 2 4.59 34.99 5.42
N ALA A 3 3.65 35.93 5.56
CA ALA A 3 2.82 36.03 6.77
C ALA A 3 1.83 34.86 6.91
N ARG A 4 1.27 34.36 5.79
CA ARG A 4 0.28 33.25 5.80
C ARG A 4 0.88 31.94 6.33
N ALA A 5 2.12 31.64 5.97
CA ALA A 5 2.80 30.40 6.36
C ALA A 5 3.02 30.27 7.87
N ARG A 6 3.07 31.38 8.63
CA ARG A 6 3.15 31.34 10.10
C ARG A 6 1.85 30.85 10.75
N PHE A 7 0.71 30.99 10.07
CA PHE A 7 -0.61 30.73 10.63
C PHE A 7 -1.37 29.57 9.96
N THR A 8 -0.91 29.05 8.83
CA THR A 8 -1.47 27.84 8.18
C THR A 8 -0.68 26.59 8.53
N ILE A 9 -1.35 25.46 8.72
CA ILE A 9 -0.70 24.14 8.79
C ILE A 9 -0.68 23.55 7.39
N ASN A 10 0.45 22.98 6.98
CA ASN A 10 0.57 22.19 5.77
C ASN A 10 0.50 20.70 6.16
N PRO A 11 -0.55 19.95 5.76
CA PRO A 11 -0.71 18.53 6.06
C PRO A 11 0.43 17.64 5.51
N ASP A 12 0.94 17.90 4.31
CA ASP A 12 2.07 17.13 3.75
C ASP A 12 3.34 17.27 4.57
N LYS A 13 3.58 18.46 5.13
CA LYS A 13 4.70 18.67 6.05
C LYS A 13 4.49 17.90 7.35
N VAL A 14 3.27 17.85 7.87
CA VAL A 14 2.92 17.04 9.05
C VAL A 14 3.13 15.56 8.77
N TYR A 15 2.67 15.08 7.62
CA TYR A 15 2.87 13.72 7.14
C TYR A 15 4.36 13.34 7.09
N ARG A 16 5.21 14.16 6.47
CA ARG A 16 6.66 13.91 6.41
C ARG A 16 7.29 13.82 7.80
N ILE A 17 6.93 14.74 8.70
CA ILE A 17 7.42 14.71 10.09
C ILE A 17 6.98 13.44 10.81
N ALA A 18 5.73 13.01 10.62
CA ALA A 18 5.21 11.78 11.20
C ALA A 18 5.95 10.56 10.63
N MET A 19 6.10 10.44 9.31
CA MET A 19 6.82 9.34 8.65
C MET A 19 8.28 9.24 9.09
N THR A 20 8.98 10.37 9.24
CA THR A 20 10.35 10.38 9.76
C THR A 20 10.39 9.83 11.19
N LYS A 21 9.46 10.26 12.07
CA LYS A 21 9.40 9.78 13.45
C LYS A 21 9.08 8.29 13.53
N LEU A 22 8.14 7.81 12.73
CA LEU A 22 7.75 6.40 12.70
C LEU A 22 8.91 5.51 12.21
N ASN A 23 9.59 5.90 11.12
CA ASN A 23 10.75 5.18 10.60
C ASN A 23 12.03 5.30 11.46
N THR A 24 12.00 6.10 12.52
CA THR A 24 13.10 6.18 13.50
C THR A 24 12.77 5.41 14.79
N SER A 25 11.50 5.01 14.98
CA SER A 25 11.05 4.39 16.23
C SER A 25 11.24 2.87 16.20
N ALA A 26 12.21 2.36 16.96
CA ALA A 26 12.47 0.93 17.08
C ALA A 26 11.21 0.14 17.48
N ALA A 27 10.42 0.65 18.43
CA ALA A 27 9.21 -0.02 18.91
C ALA A 27 8.13 -0.20 17.83
N ILE A 28 8.04 0.73 16.87
CA ILE A 28 7.09 0.59 15.75
C ILE A 28 7.67 -0.36 14.70
N LEU A 29 8.97 -0.21 14.40
CA LEU A 29 9.64 -1.02 13.39
C LEU A 29 9.70 -2.50 13.78
N GLU A 30 9.84 -2.81 15.06
CA GLU A 30 9.84 -4.19 15.58
C GLU A 30 8.48 -4.87 15.38
N VAL A 31 7.38 -4.13 15.51
CA VAL A 31 6.03 -4.70 15.40
C VAL A 31 5.51 -4.72 13.95
N MET A 32 5.89 -3.74 13.15
CA MET A 32 5.39 -3.59 11.77
C MET A 32 6.36 -4.11 10.70
N GLY A 33 7.64 -4.22 11.04
CA GLY A 33 8.72 -4.52 10.10
C GLY A 33 9.20 -3.27 9.34
N ALA A 34 10.51 -3.17 9.14
CA ALA A 34 11.16 -2.05 8.45
C ALA A 34 11.36 -2.35 6.94
N PRO A 35 11.35 -1.33 6.06
CA PRO A 35 10.99 0.06 6.30
C PRO A 35 9.47 0.28 6.29
N LEU A 36 9.01 1.36 6.93
CA LEU A 36 7.61 1.77 6.85
C LEU A 36 7.38 2.66 5.64
N ALA A 37 6.45 2.25 4.79
CA ALA A 37 5.96 3.01 3.64
C ALA A 37 4.55 3.53 3.94
N GLY A 38 4.29 4.81 3.66
CA GLY A 38 2.93 5.34 3.68
C GLY A 38 2.24 5.10 2.34
N THR A 39 0.91 5.12 2.34
CA THR A 39 0.12 5.02 1.11
C THR A 39 -0.28 6.39 0.58
N ASP A 40 -0.88 6.43 -0.62
CA ASP A 40 -1.35 7.66 -1.24
C ASP A 40 -2.58 8.24 -0.55
N VAL A 41 -3.34 7.40 0.15
CA VAL A 41 -4.58 7.79 0.82
C VAL A 41 -4.26 8.53 2.13
N ARG A 42 -4.67 9.80 2.20
CA ARG A 42 -4.50 10.64 3.39
C ARG A 42 -5.75 11.48 3.60
N ALA A 43 -6.31 11.42 4.81
CA ALA A 43 -7.42 12.28 5.20
C ALA A 43 -6.94 13.24 6.29
N TYR A 44 -7.31 14.51 6.18
CA TYR A 44 -6.98 15.48 7.20
C TYR A 44 -8.16 16.40 7.48
N VAL A 45 -8.27 16.82 8.74
CA VAL A 45 -9.21 17.86 9.15
C VAL A 45 -8.47 18.94 9.90
N MET A 46 -8.81 20.17 9.54
CA MET A 46 -8.27 21.38 10.13
C MET A 46 -9.29 21.94 11.10
N SER A 47 -8.90 22.17 12.35
CA SER A 47 -9.78 22.81 13.35
C SER A 47 -9.13 24.05 13.96
N GLY A 48 -9.94 25.05 14.32
CA GLY A 48 -9.48 26.32 14.88
C GLY A 48 -9.07 27.38 13.85
N GLY A 49 -8.49 28.49 14.31
CA GLY A 49 -8.14 29.64 13.46
C GLY A 49 -9.26 30.67 13.26
N GLY A 50 -10.47 30.42 13.77
CA GLY A 50 -11.54 31.42 13.84
C GLY A 50 -11.34 32.40 15.01
N PRO A 51 -11.84 33.65 14.90
CA PRO A 51 -11.83 34.60 16.00
C PRO A 51 -12.67 34.06 17.16
N LYS A 52 -12.11 34.03 18.37
CA LYS A 52 -12.85 33.74 19.61
C LYS A 52 -12.81 34.97 20.49
N LEU A 53 -13.98 35.41 20.96
CA LEU A 53 -14.09 36.43 21.99
C LEU A 53 -14.05 35.70 23.34
N LYS A 54 -12.99 35.93 24.12
CA LYS A 54 -12.90 35.46 25.51
C LYS A 54 -12.52 36.66 26.37
N ASP A 55 -13.32 36.96 27.38
CA ASP A 55 -13.13 38.08 28.30
C ASP A 55 -12.98 39.44 27.58
N PHE A 56 -13.86 39.73 26.61
CA PHE A 56 -13.79 40.93 25.74
C PHE A 56 -12.48 41.12 24.95
N LYS A 57 -11.59 40.12 24.94
CA LYS A 57 -10.36 40.10 24.14
C LYS A 57 -10.54 39.18 22.94
N PHE A 58 -10.29 39.73 21.75
CA PHE A 58 -10.17 38.93 20.53
C PHE A 58 -8.94 38.04 20.62
N ARG A 59 -9.13 36.73 20.68
CA ARG A 59 -8.06 35.74 20.60
C ARG A 59 -8.27 34.88 19.36
N VAL A 60 -7.27 34.89 18.47
CA VAL A 60 -7.22 33.90 17.38
C VAL A 60 -6.70 32.60 17.97
N GLY A 61 -7.56 31.57 18.01
CA GLY A 61 -7.15 30.25 18.45
C GLY A 61 -6.11 29.65 17.49
N GLY A 62 -5.04 29.05 18.03
CA GLY A 62 -4.07 28.35 17.19
C GLY A 62 -4.72 27.22 16.40
N LYS A 63 -4.39 27.09 15.11
CA LYS A 63 -4.90 26.02 14.24
C LYS A 63 -4.39 24.66 14.70
N ARG A 64 -5.24 23.65 14.61
CA ARG A 64 -4.95 22.23 14.77
C ARG A 64 -5.18 21.52 13.45
N CYS A 65 -4.41 20.48 13.20
CA CYS A 65 -4.56 19.58 12.08
C CYS A 65 -4.57 18.17 12.65
N PHE A 66 -5.63 17.45 12.33
CA PHE A 66 -5.73 16.02 12.48
C PHE A 66 -5.43 15.41 11.12
N LEU A 67 -4.54 14.44 11.07
CA LEU A 67 -4.15 13.73 9.88
C LEU A 67 -4.23 12.23 10.18
N ILE A 68 -4.92 11.49 9.32
CA ILE A 68 -5.03 10.04 9.40
C ILE A 68 -4.62 9.44 8.05
N PHE A 69 -3.82 8.38 8.09
CA PHE A 69 -3.32 7.73 6.87
C PHE A 69 -2.89 6.29 7.12
N PRO A 70 -3.05 5.38 6.14
CA PRO A 70 -2.50 4.03 6.21
C PRO A 70 -0.97 4.02 6.15
N ILE A 71 -0.38 3.05 6.83
CA ILE A 71 1.05 2.74 6.76
C ILE A 71 1.25 1.23 6.60
N LYS A 72 2.25 0.84 5.81
CA LYS A 72 2.62 -0.54 5.52
C LYS A 72 4.07 -0.75 5.95
N GLY A 73 4.29 -1.73 6.82
CA GLY A 73 5.61 -2.31 7.05
C GLY A 73 5.76 -3.64 6.32
N SER A 74 6.92 -4.28 6.45
CA SER A 74 7.18 -5.58 5.81
C SER A 74 6.35 -6.72 6.41
N GLU A 75 5.92 -6.59 7.67
CA GLU A 75 5.14 -7.62 8.36
C GLU A 75 3.66 -7.25 8.48
N ARG A 76 3.33 -5.97 8.72
CA ARG A 76 1.96 -5.56 9.03
C ARG A 76 1.57 -4.23 8.38
N LYS A 77 0.28 -4.11 8.03
CA LYS A 77 -0.38 -2.84 7.71
C LYS A 77 -0.94 -2.22 8.99
N GLY A 78 -1.08 -0.90 9.04
CA GLY A 78 -1.64 -0.17 10.17
C GLY A 78 -2.20 1.18 9.77
N LEU A 79 -2.81 1.87 10.72
CA LEU A 79 -3.42 3.19 10.55
C LEU A 79 -2.78 4.19 11.48
N VAL A 80 -2.29 5.30 10.95
CA VAL A 80 -1.63 6.34 11.73
C VAL A 80 -2.60 7.45 12.03
N SER A 81 -2.71 7.81 13.31
CA SER A 81 -3.44 8.98 13.78
C SER A 81 -2.48 10.05 14.30
N VAL A 82 -2.54 11.25 13.71
CA VAL A 82 -1.67 12.37 14.05
C VAL A 82 -2.49 13.59 14.42
N GLU A 83 -2.15 14.22 15.54
CA GLU A 83 -2.64 15.55 15.90
C GLU A 83 -1.48 16.52 16.03
N VAL A 84 -1.58 17.67 15.35
CA VAL A 84 -0.61 18.75 15.44
C VAL A 84 -1.29 20.08 15.67
N LYS A 85 -0.74 20.86 16.60
CA LYS A 85 -1.12 22.26 16.82
C LYS A 85 0.00 23.18 16.36
N LYS A 86 -0.32 24.25 15.62
CA LYS A 86 0.70 25.25 15.26
C LYS A 86 0.78 26.34 16.32
N LYS A 87 1.97 26.52 16.90
CA LYS A 87 2.26 27.54 17.92
C LYS A 87 3.48 28.35 17.49
N LYS A 88 3.35 29.67 17.38
CA LYS A 88 4.47 30.59 17.03
C LYS A 88 5.27 30.13 15.78
N GLY A 89 4.60 29.52 14.80
CA GLY A 89 5.23 29.01 13.58
C GLY A 89 5.79 27.59 13.66
N GLN A 90 5.86 26.98 14.85
CA GLN A 90 6.31 25.60 15.05
C GLN A 90 5.14 24.61 15.11
N TYR A 91 5.41 23.37 14.69
CA TYR A 91 4.48 22.26 14.78
C TYR A 91 4.67 21.57 16.14
N ASP A 92 3.67 21.69 17.00
CA ASP A 92 3.59 21.03 18.31
C ASP A 92 2.71 19.78 18.14
N MET A 93 3.37 18.62 17.97
CA MET A 93 2.71 17.33 17.80
C MET A 93 2.11 16.90 19.14
N LYS A 94 0.79 16.72 19.17
CA LYS A 94 0.01 16.34 20.34
C LYS A 94 -0.26 14.85 20.42
N LEU A 95 -0.40 14.22 19.26
CA LEU A 95 -0.65 12.80 19.14
C LEU A 95 0.12 12.27 17.94
N LEU A 96 0.76 11.11 18.13
CA LEU A 96 1.24 10.25 17.07
C LEU A 96 1.05 8.82 17.53
N ALA A 97 -0.01 8.19 17.01
CA ALA A 97 -0.40 6.83 17.34
C ALA A 97 -0.50 5.97 16.08
N VAL A 98 -0.24 4.68 16.22
CA VAL A 98 -0.40 3.67 15.17
C VAL A 98 -1.34 2.59 15.68
N ASP A 99 -2.45 2.39 14.99
CA ASP A 99 -3.38 1.28 15.19
C ASP A 99 -3.00 0.13 14.26
N ILE A 100 -2.68 -1.02 14.82
CA ILE A 100 -2.29 -2.23 14.09
C ILE A 100 -3.41 -3.25 14.26
N PRO A 101 -4.16 -3.57 13.18
CA PRO A 101 -5.17 -4.61 13.24
C PRO A 101 -4.51 -5.97 13.51
N MET A 102 -4.97 -6.65 14.55
CA MET A 102 -4.47 -7.97 14.94
C MET A 102 -5.33 -9.05 14.28
N ALA A 103 -4.71 -10.14 13.81
CA ALA A 103 -5.43 -11.27 13.23
C ALA A 103 -6.35 -11.96 14.27
N THR A 104 -5.94 -11.94 15.54
CA THR A 104 -6.71 -12.48 16.67
C THR A 104 -6.60 -11.53 17.85
N GLY A 105 -7.74 -11.10 18.41
CA GLY A 105 -7.81 -10.18 19.53
C GLY A 105 -8.05 -8.72 19.13
N PRO A 106 -8.04 -7.78 20.10
CA PRO A 106 -8.23 -6.37 19.82
C PRO A 106 -7.03 -5.77 19.08
N ASP A 107 -7.28 -4.74 18.27
CA ASP A 107 -6.24 -3.95 17.63
C ASP A 107 -5.20 -3.47 18.65
N GLN A 108 -3.93 -3.56 18.29
CA GLN A 108 -2.84 -3.05 19.10
C GLN A 108 -2.60 -1.58 18.75
N ARG A 109 -2.73 -0.68 19.72
CA ARG A 109 -2.41 0.74 19.56
C ARG A 109 -1.06 1.06 20.21
N LEU A 110 -0.17 1.64 19.41
CA LEU A 110 1.14 2.09 19.85
C LEU A 110 1.20 3.62 19.82
N PHE A 111 1.61 4.23 20.93
CA PHE A 111 1.78 5.67 21.06
C PHE A 111 3.26 6.05 21.00
N LEU A 112 3.62 6.89 20.03
CA LEU A 112 4.94 7.52 19.99
C LEU A 112 4.92 8.91 20.64
N VAL A 113 3.79 9.61 20.55
CA VAL A 113 3.56 10.90 21.20
C VAL A 113 2.11 10.94 21.69
N GLY A 114 1.91 11.41 22.93
CA GLY A 114 0.61 11.45 23.58
C GLY A 114 0.21 10.09 24.17
N ASP A 115 -1.05 10.00 24.59
CA ASP A 115 -1.63 8.82 25.22
C ASP A 115 -3.08 8.58 24.76
N GLU A 116 -3.73 7.59 25.39
CA GLU A 116 -5.12 7.21 25.12
C GLU A 116 -6.12 8.34 25.43
N GLN A 117 -5.84 9.22 26.38
CA GLN A 117 -6.69 10.38 26.66
C GLN A 117 -6.59 11.40 25.53
N GLU A 118 -5.39 11.74 25.06
CA GLU A 118 -5.24 12.62 23.90
C GLU A 118 -5.87 12.04 22.64
N TYR A 119 -5.75 10.73 22.45
CA TYR A 119 -6.41 10.01 21.37
C TYR A 119 -7.94 10.18 21.42
N LYS A 120 -8.55 9.97 22.59
CA LYS A 120 -10.00 10.12 22.80
C LYS A 120 -10.48 11.57 22.66
N VAL A 121 -9.69 12.56 23.04
CA VAL A 121 -10.03 13.98 22.89
C VAL A 121 -10.13 14.40 21.42
N GLY A 122 -9.34 13.80 20.52
CA GLY A 122 -9.52 13.92 19.07
C GLY A 122 -10.67 13.06 18.50
N GLY A 123 -11.24 12.18 19.32
CA GLY A 123 -12.01 11.00 18.94
C GLY A 123 -13.37 11.24 18.28
N GLY A 124 -13.98 12.42 18.43
CA GLY A 124 -15.23 12.71 17.72
C GLY A 124 -15.05 12.81 16.20
N LEU A 125 -13.88 13.25 15.74
CA LEU A 125 -13.61 13.53 14.33
C LEU A 125 -12.66 12.51 13.70
N ILE A 126 -11.79 11.92 14.52
CA ILE A 126 -10.90 10.82 14.10
C ILE A 126 -11.68 9.54 13.86
N SER A 127 -12.68 9.23 14.69
CA SER A 127 -13.48 7.99 14.52
C SER A 127 -14.26 8.00 13.21
N GLU A 128 -14.83 9.14 12.82
CA GLU A 128 -15.56 9.31 11.55
C GLU A 128 -14.67 9.10 10.31
N LEU A 129 -13.38 9.45 10.41
CA LEU A 129 -12.44 9.28 9.31
C LEU A 129 -11.79 7.90 9.29
N ARG A 130 -11.90 7.13 10.38
CA ARG A 130 -11.28 5.81 10.50
C ARG A 130 -11.95 4.81 9.58
N ASP A 131 -13.28 4.69 9.67
CA ASP A 131 -14.03 3.64 8.98
C ASP A 131 -13.88 3.68 7.45
N PRO A 132 -13.98 4.85 6.78
CA PRO A 132 -13.77 4.92 5.33
C PRO A 132 -12.35 4.49 4.92
N ILE A 133 -11.34 4.82 5.73
CA ILE A 133 -9.95 4.49 5.43
C ILE A 133 -9.69 3.00 5.64
N VAL A 134 -10.20 2.42 6.73
CA VAL A 134 -10.09 0.98 6.98
C VAL A 134 -10.80 0.18 5.88
N LYS A 135 -11.97 0.64 5.44
CA LYS A 135 -12.68 0.02 4.30
C LYS A 135 -11.88 0.10 3.01
N ALA A 136 -11.25 1.23 2.73
CA ALA A 136 -10.37 1.39 1.57
C ALA A 136 -9.16 0.43 1.63
N MET A 137 -8.54 0.28 2.81
CA MET A 137 -7.44 -0.68 3.02
C MET A 137 -7.88 -2.14 2.82
N ALA A 138 -9.11 -2.48 3.23
CA ALA A 138 -9.65 -3.83 3.04
C ALA A 138 -9.90 -4.13 1.55
N ALA A 139 -10.44 -3.15 0.81
CA ALA A 139 -10.65 -3.28 -0.64
C ALA A 139 -9.32 -3.43 -1.40
N GLU A 140 -8.29 -2.65 -1.04
CA GLU A 140 -6.94 -2.79 -1.63
C GLU A 140 -6.39 -4.22 -1.50
N LYS A 141 -6.59 -4.85 -0.33
CA LYS A 141 -6.17 -6.24 -0.10
C LYS A 141 -6.95 -7.24 -0.96
N GLU A 142 -8.23 -6.98 -1.23
CA GLU A 142 -9.06 -7.84 -2.08
C GLU A 142 -8.60 -7.76 -3.54
N PHE A 143 -8.24 -6.56 -4.02
CA PHE A 143 -7.63 -6.39 -5.34
C PHE A 143 -6.29 -7.09 -5.45
N ASP A 144 -5.38 -6.91 -4.47
CA ASP A 144 -4.08 -7.61 -4.44
C ASP A 144 -4.26 -9.15 -4.60
N TYR A 145 -5.28 -9.73 -3.95
CA TYR A 145 -5.56 -11.17 -4.03
C TYR A 145 -6.16 -11.62 -5.37
N LEU A 146 -6.98 -10.77 -6.00
CA LEU A 146 -7.54 -11.06 -7.31
C LEU A 146 -6.44 -11.02 -8.38
N ASP A 147 -5.57 -10.02 -8.34
CA ASP A 147 -4.44 -9.86 -9.25
C ASP A 147 -3.49 -11.07 -9.15
N GLU A 148 -3.13 -11.51 -7.93
CA GLU A 148 -2.31 -12.72 -7.72
C GLU A 148 -2.94 -13.99 -8.33
N ARG A 149 -4.27 -14.09 -8.31
CA ARG A 149 -4.99 -15.23 -8.89
C ARG A 149 -5.01 -15.14 -10.41
N GLU A 150 -5.25 -13.95 -10.97
CA GLU A 150 -5.24 -13.72 -12.42
C GLU A 150 -3.85 -14.01 -12.99
N ASP A 151 -2.78 -13.49 -12.37
CA ASP A 151 -1.40 -13.78 -12.77
C ASP A 151 -1.10 -15.30 -12.76
N ALA A 152 -1.57 -16.02 -11.74
CA ALA A 152 -1.37 -17.47 -11.64
C ALA A 152 -2.18 -18.26 -12.69
N GLU A 153 -3.35 -17.75 -13.09
CA GLU A 153 -4.18 -18.33 -14.16
C GLU A 153 -3.53 -18.08 -15.53
N ASP A 154 -3.05 -16.87 -15.78
CA ASP A 154 -2.34 -16.51 -17.01
C ASP A 154 -1.04 -17.31 -17.15
N GLU A 155 -0.23 -17.43 -16.09
CA GLU A 155 0.97 -18.27 -16.10
C GLU A 155 0.66 -19.74 -16.42
N ARG A 156 -0.47 -20.28 -15.93
CA ARG A 156 -0.88 -21.65 -16.26
C ARG A 156 -1.26 -21.78 -17.72
N ARG A 157 -2.03 -20.83 -18.22
CA ARG A 157 -2.47 -20.81 -19.61
C ARG A 157 -1.28 -20.69 -20.56
N GLU A 158 -0.33 -19.81 -20.28
CA GLU A 158 0.89 -19.67 -21.09
C GLU A 158 1.72 -20.96 -21.10
N ARG A 159 1.79 -21.69 -19.98
CA ARG A 159 2.47 -23.00 -19.92
C ARG A 159 1.73 -24.05 -20.73
N GLU A 160 0.41 -24.13 -20.62
CA GLU A 160 -0.42 -25.06 -21.39
C GLU A 160 -0.29 -24.78 -22.90
N GLU A 161 -0.38 -23.52 -23.32
CA GLU A 161 -0.21 -23.11 -24.72
C GLU A 161 1.20 -23.43 -25.23
N ALA A 162 2.25 -23.18 -24.44
CA ALA A 162 3.63 -23.53 -24.81
C ALA A 162 3.86 -25.06 -24.90
N GLU A 163 3.23 -25.85 -24.02
CA GLU A 163 3.27 -27.31 -24.08
C GLU A 163 2.53 -27.85 -25.31
N GLU A 164 1.37 -27.28 -25.65
CA GLU A 164 0.62 -27.63 -26.87
C GLU A 164 1.42 -27.29 -28.13
N GLU A 165 2.03 -26.10 -28.21
CA GLU A 165 2.88 -25.70 -29.33
C GLU A 165 4.10 -26.61 -29.47
N ALA A 166 4.76 -26.96 -28.36
CA ALA A 166 5.90 -27.88 -28.36
C ALA A 166 5.49 -29.30 -28.82
N ALA A 167 4.34 -29.79 -28.36
CA ALA A 167 3.81 -31.08 -28.78
C ALA A 167 3.43 -31.08 -30.28
N GLU A 168 2.85 -30.00 -30.78
CA GLU A 168 2.53 -29.86 -32.20
C GLU A 168 3.81 -29.78 -33.06
N ALA A 169 4.83 -29.03 -32.61
CA ALA A 169 6.12 -28.96 -33.28
C ALA A 169 6.79 -30.33 -33.38
N LEU A 170 6.79 -31.11 -32.29
CA LEU A 170 7.33 -32.46 -32.27
C LEU A 170 6.59 -33.39 -33.24
N ARG A 171 5.26 -33.34 -33.29
CA ARG A 171 4.45 -34.12 -34.24
C ARG A 171 4.78 -33.76 -35.69
N ARG A 172 4.87 -32.47 -36.01
CA ARG A 172 5.25 -32.00 -37.36
C ARG A 172 6.65 -32.46 -37.75
N GLU A 173 7.59 -32.50 -36.81
CA GLU A 173 8.94 -33.01 -37.05
C GLU A 173 8.96 -34.54 -37.28
N GLU A 174 8.22 -35.31 -36.47
CA GLU A 174 8.08 -36.76 -36.65
C GLU A 174 7.48 -37.11 -38.03
N ASP A 175 6.42 -36.40 -38.44
CA ASP A 175 5.79 -36.60 -39.74
C ASP A 175 6.75 -36.28 -40.90
N ARG A 176 7.55 -35.21 -40.79
CA ARG A 176 8.60 -34.90 -41.78
C ARG A 176 9.64 -36.01 -41.89
N LEU A 177 10.15 -36.50 -40.75
CA LEU A 177 11.13 -37.58 -40.73
C LEU A 177 10.56 -38.88 -41.33
N ARG A 178 9.29 -39.19 -41.09
CA ARG A 178 8.60 -40.34 -41.70
C ARG A 178 8.49 -40.20 -43.21
N GLU A 179 8.10 -39.03 -43.72
CA GLU A 179 8.00 -38.79 -45.17
C GLU A 179 9.38 -38.87 -45.84
N GLU A 180 10.42 -38.28 -45.25
CA GLU A 180 11.80 -38.41 -45.75
C GLU A 180 12.27 -39.87 -45.79
N ALA A 181 11.97 -40.66 -44.74
CA ALA A 181 12.32 -42.06 -44.69
C ALA A 181 11.62 -42.88 -45.79
N LYS A 182 10.31 -42.63 -46.02
CA LYS A 182 9.55 -43.26 -47.12
C LYS A 182 10.13 -42.88 -48.49
N GLU A 183 10.52 -41.62 -48.67
CA GLU A 183 11.10 -41.15 -49.93
C GLU A 183 12.48 -41.80 -50.20
N ARG A 184 13.32 -41.93 -49.17
CA ARG A 184 14.59 -42.66 -49.27
C ARG A 184 14.38 -44.12 -49.65
N GLN A 185 13.44 -44.81 -49.00
CA GLN A 185 13.11 -46.20 -49.33
C GLN A 185 12.62 -46.36 -50.78
N ARG A 186 11.80 -45.42 -51.28
CA ARG A 186 11.37 -45.42 -52.70
C ARG A 186 12.54 -45.24 -53.66
N ARG A 187 13.43 -44.27 -53.38
CA ARG A 187 14.63 -44.02 -54.22
C ARG A 187 15.57 -45.22 -54.23
N GLU A 188 15.75 -45.90 -53.10
CA GLU A 188 16.54 -47.12 -53.00
C GLU A 188 15.93 -48.27 -53.82
N ALA A 189 14.62 -48.48 -53.72
CA ALA A 189 13.91 -49.48 -54.52
C ALA A 189 14.00 -49.21 -56.03
N GLU A 190 13.81 -47.96 -56.46
CA GLU A 190 13.93 -47.57 -57.88
C GLU A 190 15.36 -47.75 -58.43
N ASN A 191 16.38 -47.49 -57.61
CA ASN A 191 17.78 -47.70 -58.00
C ASN A 191 18.14 -49.18 -58.11
N LEU A 192 17.54 -50.05 -57.28
CA LEU A 192 17.69 -51.50 -57.35
C LEU A 192 17.01 -52.09 -58.61
N GLU A 193 15.86 -51.55 -59.03
CA GLU A 193 15.18 -51.99 -60.26
C GLU A 193 15.90 -51.54 -61.54
N LYS A 194 16.57 -50.38 -61.54
CA LYS A 194 17.33 -49.89 -62.71
C LYS A 194 18.75 -50.47 -62.84
N GLY A 195 19.22 -51.17 -61.81
CA GLY A 195 20.55 -51.80 -61.76
C GLY A 195 20.58 -53.29 -62.12
N SER A 196 19.43 -53.89 -62.45
CA SER A 196 19.25 -55.29 -62.89
C SER A 196 18.94 -55.34 -64.39
#